data_AF-A0A3D2B3I6-F1
#
_entry.id   AF-A0A3D2B3I6-F1
#
_cell.length_a   1.000
_cell.length_b   1.000
_cell.length_c   1.000
_cell.angle_alpha   90.00
_cell.angle_beta   90.00
_cell.angle_gamma   90.00
#
_symmetry.space_group_name_H-M   'P 1'
#
loop_
_entity.id
_entity.type
_entity.pdbx_description
1 polymer ?
#
loop_
_entity_poly.entity_id
_entity_poly.type
_entity_poly.pdbx_seq_one_letter_code
_entity_poly.pdbx_strand_id
1 'polypeptide(L)' 'MSQPLDLNQLAQNIKQWGAELGFQHVGITDTDLSASEPKLQAWLDNQYHGEMEWM' A
#
# COMPACT_ATOMS: atom_id res chain seq x y z
N MET A 1 0.39 31.92 -10.09
CA MET A 1 1.08 31.65 -8.81
C MET A 1 0.58 30.30 -8.32
N SER A 2 1.31 29.21 -8.55
CA SER A 2 0.92 27.89 -8.03
C SER A 2 1.18 27.89 -6.53
N GLN A 3 0.13 27.73 -5.72
CA GLN A 3 0.30 27.59 -4.27
C GLN A 3 1.09 26.31 -3.99
N PRO A 4 2.04 26.31 -3.03
CA PRO A 4 2.71 25.09 -2.61
C PRO A 4 1.66 24.14 -2.05
N LEU A 5 1.58 22.94 -2.62
CA LEU A 5 0.63 21.92 -2.19
C LEU A 5 1.09 21.36 -0.84
N ASP A 6 0.30 21.57 0.21
CA ASP A 6 0.57 20.95 1.50
C ASP A 6 0.16 19.47 1.46
N LEU A 7 1.16 18.61 1.27
CA LEU A 7 0.96 17.17 1.17
C LEU A 7 0.45 16.55 2.47
N ASN A 8 0.74 17.15 3.63
CA ASN A 8 0.23 16.66 4.92
C ASN A 8 -1.27 16.92 5.03
N GLN A 9 -1.72 18.11 4.64
CA GLN A 9 -3.14 18.44 4.61
C GLN A 9 -3.89 17.56 3.60
N LEU A 10 -3.30 17.31 2.44
CA LEU A 10 -3.87 16.40 1.45
C LEU A 10 -4.00 14.96 2.00
N ALA A 11 -2.97 14.45 2.67
CA ALA A 11 -3.00 13.13 3.28
C ALA A 11 -4.08 13.00 4.36
N GLN A 12 -4.31 14.05 5.16
CA GLN A 12 -5.40 14.09 6.14
C GLN A 12 -6.76 14.07 5.45
N ASN A 13 -6.95 14.87 4.40
CA ASN A 13 -8.21 14.92 3.65
C ASN A 13 -8.54 13.55 3.02
N ILE A 14 -7.56 12.86 2.44
CA ILE A 14 -7.73 11.53 1.85
C ILE A 14 -8.20 10.51 2.90
N LYS A 15 -7.59 10.53 4.10
CA LYS A 15 -8.00 9.64 5.19
C LYS A 15 -9.41 9.94 5.69
N GLN A 16 -9.76 11.23 5.79
CA GLN A 16 -11.09 11.68 6.18
C GLN A 16 -12.16 11.20 5.19
N TRP A 17 -11.95 11.43 3.89
CA TRP A 17 -12.86 10.98 2.84
C TRP A 17 -13.00 9.45 2.83
N GLY A 18 -11.92 8.73 3.09
CA GLY A 18 -11.96 7.28 3.25
C GLY A 18 -12.90 6.83 4.36
N ALA A 19 -12.81 7.46 5.53
CA ALA A 19 -13.70 7.16 6.64
C ALA A 19 -15.17 7.51 6.31
N GLU A 20 -15.42 8.63 5.64
CA GLU A 20 -16.76 9.06 5.21
C GLU A 20 -17.37 8.10 4.18
N LEU A 21 -16.55 7.50 3.33
CA LEU A 21 -16.96 6.48 2.35
C LEU A 21 -17.17 5.10 2.98
N GLY A 22 -16.90 4.93 4.28
CA GLY A 22 -17.06 3.66 5.00
C GLY A 22 -15.85 2.73 4.93
N PHE A 23 -14.68 3.19 4.48
CA PHE A 23 -13.45 2.41 4.59
C PHE A 23 -12.98 2.36 6.07
N GLN A 24 -12.64 1.17 6.54
CA GLN A 24 -12.08 0.99 7.90
C GLN A 24 -10.66 1.55 8.02
N HIS A 25 -9.88 1.56 6.94
CA HIS A 25 -8.52 2.09 6.93
C HIS A 25 -8.12 2.62 5.56
N VAL A 26 -7.33 3.69 5.55
CA VAL A 26 -6.72 4.25 4.34
C VAL A 26 -5.22 4.46 4.58
N GLY A 27 -4.40 3.80 3.77
CA GLY A 27 -2.95 3.94 3.75
C GLY A 27 -2.49 4.74 2.53
N ILE A 28 -1.43 5.52 2.70
CA ILE A 28 -0.72 6.19 1.60
C ILE A 28 0.70 5.64 1.66
N THR A 29 1.17 5.09 0.55
CA THR A 29 2.52 4.55 0.41
C THR A 29 3.14 5.07 -0.86
N ASP A 30 4.47 5.15 -0.87
CA ASP A 30 5.22 5.37 -2.10
C ASP A 30 5.15 4.11 -2.98
N THR A 31 5.48 4.26 -4.27
CA THR A 31 5.60 3.16 -5.22
C THR A 31 6.93 2.41 -5.11
N ASP A 32 7.80 2.81 -4.19
CA ASP A 32 9.03 2.07 -3.88
C ASP A 32 8.70 0.66 -3.35
N LEU A 33 8.97 -0.33 -4.20
CA LEU A 33 8.79 -1.74 -3.91
C LEU A 33 10.10 -2.43 -3.53
N SER A 34 11.22 -1.73 -3.49
CA SER A 34 12.56 -2.31 -3.32
C SER A 34 12.73 -3.00 -1.97
N ALA A 35 11.98 -2.58 -0.94
CA ALA A 35 11.97 -3.26 0.36
C ALA A 35 11.11 -4.54 0.40
N SER A 36 10.16 -4.68 -0.53
CA SER A 36 9.21 -5.80 -0.60
C SER A 36 9.70 -6.91 -1.53
N GLU A 37 10.42 -6.56 -2.60
CA GLU A 37 11.04 -7.51 -3.54
C GLU A 37 11.87 -8.62 -2.87
N PRO A 38 12.83 -8.32 -1.97
CA PRO A 38 13.66 -9.38 -1.37
C PRO A 38 12.87 -10.26 -0.40
N LYS A 39 11.83 -9.72 0.25
CA LYS A 39 10.94 -10.51 1.12
C LYS A 39 10.08 -11.46 0.30
N LEU A 40 9.56 -11.00 -0.84
CA LEU A 40 8.82 -11.85 -1.78
C LEU A 40 9.72 -12.94 -2.34
N GLN A 41 10.95 -12.59 -2.74
CA GLN A 41 11.93 -13.55 -3.24
C GLN A 41 12.26 -14.61 -2.18
N ALA A 42 12.57 -14.21 -0.94
CA ALA A 42 12.79 -15.14 0.15
C ALA A 42 11.56 -16.04 0.42
N TRP A 43 10.35 -15.50 0.34
CA TRP A 43 9.12 -16.27 0.51
C TRP A 43 8.92 -17.30 -0.62
N LEU A 44 9.25 -16.93 -1.86
CA LEU A 44 9.24 -17.84 -3.02
C LEU A 44 10.30 -18.94 -2.89
N ASP A 45 11.52 -18.59 -2.49
CA ASP A 45 12.64 -19.53 -2.26
C ASP A 45 12.31 -20.55 -1.15
N ASN A 46 11.50 -20.16 -0.16
CA ASN A 46 11.05 -21.07 0.90
C ASN A 46 9.87 -21.97 0.47
N GLN A 47 9.46 -21.96 -0.81
CA GLN A 47 8.32 -22.73 -1.32
C GLN A 47 7.02 -22.47 -0.54
N TYR A 48 6.88 -21.31 0.09
CA TYR A 48 5.64 -20.93 0.79
C TYR A 48 4.54 -20.46 -0.17
N HIS A 49 4.84 -20.41 -1.48
CA HIS A 49 3.81 -20.35 -2.49
C HIS A 49 3.06 -21.68 -2.43
N GLY A 50 1.90 -21.69 -1.77
CA GLY A 50 1.05 -22.87 -1.73
C GLY A 50 0.84 -23.34 -3.16
N GLU A 51 1.32 -24.53 -3.49
CA GLU A 51 0.98 -25.15 -4.74
C GLU A 51 -0.54 -25.24 -4.75
N MET A 52 -1.20 -24.59 -5.72
CA MET A 52 -2.58 -24.92 -6.02
C MET A 52 -2.60 -26.32 -6.64
N GLU A 53 -2.32 -27.36 -5.85
CA GLU A 53 -2.69 -28.75 -6.14
C GLU A 53 -4.18 -28.98 -5.80
N TRP A 54 -5.03 -28.00 -6.11
CA TRP A 54 -6.48 -28.20 -6.18
C TRP A 54 -6.94 -27.78 -7.57
N MET A 55 -6.69 -28.66 -8.54
CA MET A 55 -7.40 -28.72 -9.81
C MET A 55 -8.08 -30.09 -9.92
#